data_AF-A0A381RIN5-F1
#
_entry.id   AF-A0A381RIN5-F1
#
_cell.length_a   1.000
_cell.length_b   1.000
_cell.length_c   1.000
_cell.angle_alpha   90.00
_cell.angle_beta   90.00
_cell.angle_gamma   90.00
#
_symmetry.space_group_name_H-M   'P 1'
#
loop_
_entity.id
_entity.type
_entity.pdbx_description
1 polymer ?
#
loop_
_entity_poly.entity_id
_entity_poly.type
_entity_poly.pdbx_seq_one_letter_code
_entity_poly.pdbx_strand_id
1 'polypeptide(L)'
;MLFLRYMYVLTLAVWLGGMIILGTLAAPATFDTLQARNPSGGRVAAGAVFGEMLKRFHRVSYVAGVIMIASLIGMAALGQRPTDFGVRLGLLSIMLLLSLGSGMVVAERVEKLQQATAGPISALPSDDPRRQQFGRLHGLSNLLMMMNVAGGLALVYWEAKG
;
A
#
# COMPACT_ATOMS: atom_id res chain seq x y z
N MET A 1 8.78 23.02 15.20
CA MET A 1 8.35 23.54 13.88
C MET A 1 8.99 22.75 12.74
N LEU A 2 10.28 22.96 12.45
CA LEU A 2 11.01 22.22 11.41
C LEU A 2 10.92 20.70 11.58
N PHE A 3 11.03 20.22 12.83
CA PHE A 3 10.91 18.79 13.13
C PHE A 3 9.58 18.18 12.69
N LEU A 4 8.44 18.82 12.95
CA LEU A 4 7.12 18.29 12.59
C LEU A 4 6.91 18.26 11.07
N ARG A 5 7.29 19.35 10.37
CA ARG A 5 7.23 19.39 8.91
C ARG A 5 8.18 18.35 8.30
N TYR A 6 9.38 18.21 8.85
CA TYR A 6 10.34 17.18 8.42
C TYR A 6 9.79 15.77 8.61
N MET A 7 9.20 15.45 9.76
CA MET A 7 8.56 14.16 10.01
C MET A 7 7.41 13.90 9.04
N TYR A 8 6.58 14.90 8.77
CA TYR A 8 5.50 14.83 7.78
C TYR A 8 6.03 14.49 6.38
N VAL A 9 7.01 15.24 5.88
CA VAL A 9 7.57 15.06 4.53
C VAL A 9 8.34 13.73 4.43
N LEU A 10 9.11 13.37 5.45
CA LEU A 10 9.87 12.12 5.49
C LEU A 10 8.92 10.91 5.40
N THR A 11 7.87 10.90 6.21
CA THR A 11 6.91 9.79 6.23
C THR A 11 6.05 9.74 4.97
N LEU A 12 5.70 10.89 4.38
CA LEU A 12 5.09 10.97 3.05
C LEU A 12 5.99 10.33 1.99
N ALA A 13 7.28 10.68 1.98
CA ALA A 13 8.24 10.13 1.03
C ALA A 13 8.40 8.61 1.17
N VAL A 14 8.49 8.11 2.41
CA VAL A 14 8.56 6.66 2.69
C VAL A 14 7.30 5.94 2.22
N TRP A 15 6.12 6.48 2.53
CA TRP A 15 4.87 5.83 2.17
C TRP A 15 4.62 5.87 0.66
N LEU A 16 4.69 7.05 0.03
CA LEU A 16 4.49 7.18 -1.42
C LEU A 16 5.55 6.42 -2.21
N GLY A 17 6.83 6.63 -1.88
CA GLY A 17 7.94 5.97 -2.54
C GLY A 17 7.88 4.45 -2.39
N GLY A 18 7.54 3.96 -1.20
CA GLY A 18 7.37 2.54 -0.96
C GLY A 18 6.26 1.90 -1.80
N MET A 19 5.11 2.55 -1.95
CA MET A 19 4.03 2.06 -2.83
C MET A 19 4.50 1.98 -4.29
N ILE A 20 5.17 3.02 -4.78
CA ILE A 20 5.67 3.06 -6.16
C ILE A 20 6.67 1.93 -6.38
N ILE A 21 7.71 1.84 -5.53
CA ILE A 21 8.77 0.83 -5.67
C ILE A 21 8.23 -0.59 -5.54
N LEU A 22 7.30 -0.84 -4.61
CA LEU A 22 6.70 -2.16 -4.46
C LEU A 22 5.91 -2.57 -5.71
N GLY A 23 5.12 -1.66 -6.25
CA GLY A 23 4.28 -1.92 -7.42
C GLY A 23 5.08 -2.06 -8.72
N THR A 24 6.09 -1.22 -8.95
CA THR A 24 6.75 -1.13 -10.25
C THR A 24 8.06 -1.91 -10.35
N LEU A 25 8.78 -2.10 -9.24
CA LEU A 25 10.07 -2.80 -9.22
C LEU A 25 9.98 -4.12 -8.46
N ALA A 26 9.54 -4.09 -7.21
CA ALA A 26 9.64 -5.26 -6.34
C ALA A 26 8.74 -6.41 -6.81
N ALA A 27 7.49 -6.12 -7.21
CA ALA A 27 6.60 -7.13 -7.76
C ALA A 27 7.17 -7.79 -9.02
N PRO A 28 7.45 -7.07 -10.13
CA PRO A 28 8.01 -7.68 -11.33
C PRO A 28 9.31 -8.45 -11.06
N ALA A 29 10.26 -7.84 -10.36
CA ALA A 29 11.54 -8.48 -10.06
C ALA A 29 11.36 -9.80 -9.28
N THR A 30 10.44 -9.84 -8.31
CA THR A 30 10.18 -11.05 -7.52
C THR A 30 9.53 -12.14 -8.35
N PHE A 31 8.50 -11.80 -9.13
CA PHE A 31 7.77 -12.79 -9.94
C PHE A 31 8.62 -13.32 -11.10
N ASP A 32 9.33 -12.45 -11.81
CA ASP A 32 10.14 -12.83 -12.97
C ASP A 32 11.31 -13.72 -12.55
N THR A 33 12.04 -13.34 -11.49
CA THR A 33 13.22 -14.08 -11.05
C THR A 33 12.89 -15.44 -10.47
N LEU A 34 11.84 -15.56 -9.66
CA LEU A 34 11.45 -16.82 -9.04
C LEU A 34 10.79 -17.77 -10.04
N GLN A 35 9.98 -17.25 -10.97
CA GLN A 35 9.42 -18.07 -12.05
C GLN A 35 10.52 -18.60 -12.99
N ALA A 36 11.52 -17.79 -13.33
CA ALA A 36 12.65 -18.22 -14.15
C ALA A 36 13.47 -19.34 -13.48
N ARG A 37 13.65 -19.27 -12.14
CA ARG A 37 14.41 -20.28 -11.37
C ARG A 37 13.64 -21.57 -11.11
N ASN A 38 12.31 -21.50 -10.96
CA ASN A 38 11.46 -22.66 -10.75
C ASN A 38 10.16 -22.53 -11.57
N PRO A 39 10.11 -23.11 -12.77
CA PRO A 39 8.93 -23.01 -13.63
C PRO A 39 7.64 -23.58 -13.03
N SER A 40 7.75 -24.58 -12.14
CA SER A 40 6.60 -25.29 -11.56
C SER A 40 6.04 -24.62 -10.29
N GLY A 41 6.90 -24.06 -9.44
CA GLY A 41 6.53 -23.50 -8.13
C GLY A 41 6.90 -22.03 -7.92
N GLY A 42 7.65 -21.42 -8.84
CA GLY A 42 8.20 -20.07 -8.71
C GLY A 42 7.14 -19.00 -8.49
N ARG A 43 6.01 -19.07 -9.20
CA ARG A 43 4.89 -18.15 -9.04
C ARG A 43 4.26 -18.19 -7.64
N VAL A 44 4.18 -19.37 -7.03
CA VAL A 44 3.65 -19.53 -5.67
C VAL A 44 4.62 -18.93 -4.65
N ALA A 45 5.91 -19.24 -4.81
CA ALA A 45 6.97 -18.66 -3.97
C ALA A 45 7.01 -17.13 -4.09
N ALA A 46 6.88 -16.58 -5.30
CA ALA A 46 6.82 -15.15 -5.54
C ALA A 46 5.61 -14.49 -4.86
N GLY A 47 4.43 -15.11 -4.96
CA GLY A 47 3.23 -14.66 -4.26
C GLY A 47 3.42 -14.62 -2.75
N ALA A 48 4.09 -15.62 -2.16
CA ALA A 48 4.38 -15.66 -0.72
C ALA A 48 5.37 -14.56 -0.30
N VAL A 49 6.47 -14.39 -1.04
CA VAL A 49 7.48 -13.35 -0.75
C VAL A 49 6.88 -11.95 -0.89
N PHE A 50 6.23 -11.67 -2.02
CA PHE A 50 5.64 -10.36 -2.26
C PHE A 50 4.47 -10.07 -1.32
N GLY A 51 3.66 -11.09 -1.00
CA GLY A 51 2.61 -11.00 0.01
C GLY A 51 3.15 -10.60 1.39
N GLU A 52 4.27 -11.19 1.82
CA GLU A 52 4.93 -10.82 3.07
C GLU A 52 5.53 -9.40 3.03
N MET A 53 6.13 -8.99 1.91
CA MET A 53 6.57 -7.60 1.70
C MET A 53 5.40 -6.63 1.86
N LEU A 54 4.25 -6.90 1.24
CA LEU A 54 3.05 -6.09 1.37
C LEU A 54 2.55 -6.05 2.83
N LYS A 55 2.48 -7.18 3.53
CA LYS A 55 2.06 -7.21 4.95
C LYS A 55 2.96 -6.35 5.84
N ARG A 56 4.28 -6.41 5.64
CA ARG A 56 5.25 -5.54 6.35
C ARG A 56 5.05 -4.08 5.97
N PHE A 57 4.87 -3.80 4.69
CA PHE A 57 4.69 -2.45 4.20
C PHE A 57 3.40 -1.79 4.71
N HIS A 58 2.29 -2.52 4.83
CA HIS A 58 1.06 -1.99 5.44
C HIS A 58 1.31 -1.46 6.85
N ARG A 59 2.09 -2.17 7.68
CA ARG A 59 2.47 -1.68 9.02
C ARG A 59 3.26 -0.38 8.94
N VAL A 60 4.19 -0.27 7.99
CA VAL A 60 4.93 0.98 7.73
C VAL A 60 3.98 2.10 7.31
N SER A 61 3.02 1.83 6.42
CA SER A 61 2.00 2.79 5.99
C SER A 61 1.13 3.28 7.15
N TYR A 62 0.75 2.40 8.08
CA TYR A 62 -0.06 2.78 9.24
C TYR A 62 0.71 3.72 10.17
N VAL A 63 1.94 3.37 10.49
CA VAL A 63 2.82 4.20 11.32
C VAL A 63 3.08 5.54 10.63
N ALA A 64 3.37 5.54 9.33
CA ALA A 64 3.55 6.76 8.54
C ALA A 64 2.31 7.66 8.60
N GLY A 65 1.12 7.11 8.34
CA GLY A 65 -0.13 7.87 8.39
C GLY A 65 -0.41 8.49 9.77
N VAL A 66 -0.18 7.73 10.85
CA VAL A 66 -0.32 8.26 12.22
C VAL A 66 0.67 9.40 12.48
N ILE A 67 1.94 9.25 12.11
CA ILE A 67 2.96 10.28 12.27
C ILE A 67 2.61 11.54 11.47
N MET A 68 2.12 11.40 10.24
CA MET A 68 1.70 12.52 9.40
C MET A 68 0.52 13.28 10.01
N ILE A 69 -0.50 12.56 10.46
CA ILE A 69 -1.68 13.16 11.12
C ILE A 69 -1.27 13.87 12.40
N ALA A 70 -0.46 13.23 13.25
CA ALA A 70 0.05 13.83 14.48
C ALA A 70 0.91 15.08 14.20
N SER A 71 1.72 15.05 13.14
CA SER A 71 2.53 16.19 12.72
C SER A 71 1.67 17.37 12.26
N LEU A 72 0.61 17.13 11.47
CA LEU A 72 -0.35 18.16 11.07
C LEU A 72 -1.07 18.78 12.26
N ILE A 73 -1.60 17.94 13.16
CA ILE A 73 -2.31 18.41 14.37
C ILE A 73 -1.35 19.20 15.27
N GLY A 74 -0.12 18.71 15.45
CA GLY A 74 0.90 19.40 16.24
C GLY A 74 1.27 20.77 15.67
N MET A 75 1.41 20.90 14.34
CA MET A 75 1.64 22.20 13.71
C MET A 75 0.48 23.17 13.93
N ALA A 76 -0.77 22.69 13.82
CA ALA A 76 -1.95 23.49 14.08
C ALA A 76 -2.06 23.92 15.56
N ALA A 77 -1.79 23.02 16.50
CA ALA A 77 -1.83 23.30 17.94
C ALA A 77 -0.78 24.32 18.38
N LEU A 78 0.37 24.38 17.70
CA LEU A 78 1.44 25.36 17.95
C LEU A 78 1.22 26.70 17.22
N GLY A 79 0.02 26.94 16.67
CA GLY A 79 -0.35 28.22 16.05
C GLY A 79 0.07 28.38 14.58
N GLN A 80 0.66 27.36 13.96
CA GLN A 80 1.08 27.37 12.55
C GLN A 80 0.19 26.44 11.72
N ARG A 81 -1.13 26.68 11.75
CA ARG A 81 -2.09 25.88 11.00
C ARG A 81 -1.75 25.95 9.49
N PRO A 82 -1.41 24.83 8.84
CA PRO A 82 -1.12 24.82 7.41
C PRO A 82 -2.33 25.32 6.62
N THR A 83 -2.06 25.97 5.48
CA THR A 83 -3.10 26.23 4.48
C THR A 83 -3.76 24.90 4.09
N ASP A 84 -5.08 24.92 3.93
CA ASP A 84 -5.90 23.74 3.61
C ASP A 84 -5.79 22.59 4.62
N PHE A 85 -5.51 22.87 5.90
CA PHE A 85 -5.40 21.87 6.97
C PHE A 85 -6.51 20.80 6.94
N GLY A 86 -7.77 21.23 6.78
CA GLY A 86 -8.92 20.31 6.78
C GLY A 86 -8.89 19.34 5.60
N VAL A 87 -8.49 19.83 4.41
CA VAL A 87 -8.37 19.02 3.19
C VAL A 87 -7.22 18.01 3.34
N ARG A 88 -6.06 18.47 3.83
CA ARG A 88 -4.89 17.60 4.05
C ARG A 88 -5.17 16.50 5.08
N LEU A 89 -5.78 16.87 6.20
CA LEU A 89 -6.15 15.93 7.25
C LEU A 89 -7.20 14.92 6.75
N GLY A 90 -8.21 15.40 6.02
CA GLY A 90 -9.24 14.53 5.42
C GLY A 90 -8.64 13.54 4.42
N LEU A 91 -7.79 14.02 3.51
CA LEU A 91 -7.12 13.17 2.52
C LEU A 91 -6.24 12.11 3.20
N LEU A 92 -5.43 12.50 4.20
CA LEU A 92 -4.61 11.53 4.94
C LEU A 92 -5.42 10.50 5.70
N SER A 93 -6.54 10.93 6.29
CA SER A 93 -7.44 10.02 6.99
C SER A 93 -8.03 9.00 6.01
N ILE A 94 -8.48 9.45 4.83
CA ILE A 94 -8.95 8.57 3.76
C ILE A 94 -7.85 7.61 3.33
N MET A 95 -6.64 8.11 3.05
CA MET A 95 -5.52 7.25 2.64
C MET A 95 -5.19 6.17 3.67
N LEU A 96 -5.19 6.53 4.94
CA LEU A 96 -4.95 5.60 6.05
C LEU A 96 -6.06 4.55 6.11
N LEU A 97 -7.33 4.94 5.99
CA LEU A 97 -8.47 4.02 5.96
C LEU A 97 -8.40 3.04 4.77
N LEU A 98 -8.04 3.53 3.57
CA LEU A 98 -7.85 2.67 2.40
C LEU A 98 -6.72 1.66 2.62
N SER A 99 -5.62 2.09 3.24
CA SER A 99 -4.50 1.20 3.59
C SER A 99 -4.90 0.17 4.66
N LEU A 100 -5.67 0.57 5.67
CA LEU A 100 -6.19 -0.34 6.70
C LEU A 100 -7.11 -1.39 6.07
N GLY A 101 -8.05 -0.97 5.22
CA GLY A 101 -8.94 -1.90 4.50
C GLY A 101 -8.18 -2.86 3.59
N SER A 102 -7.17 -2.37 2.87
CA SER A 102 -6.28 -3.19 2.04
C SER A 102 -5.54 -4.25 2.86
N GLY A 103 -4.87 -3.85 3.95
CA GLY A 103 -4.03 -4.77 4.73
C GLY A 103 -4.80 -5.68 5.67
N MET A 104 -5.88 -5.21 6.30
CA MET A 104 -6.65 -6.00 7.28
C MET A 104 -7.71 -6.86 6.62
N VAL A 105 -8.34 -6.41 5.53
CA VAL A 105 -9.46 -7.13 4.91
C VAL A 105 -9.06 -7.81 3.61
N VAL A 106 -8.44 -7.07 2.69
CA VAL A 106 -8.13 -7.61 1.36
C VAL A 106 -6.99 -8.64 1.45
N ALA A 107 -5.89 -8.30 2.13
CA ALA A 107 -4.74 -9.19 2.26
C ALA A 107 -5.08 -10.48 3.03
N GLU A 108 -5.86 -10.40 4.11
CA GLU A 108 -6.32 -11.58 4.86
C GLU A 108 -7.16 -12.52 3.98
N ARG A 109 -8.08 -11.96 3.17
CA ARG A 109 -8.89 -12.75 2.24
C ARG A 109 -8.04 -13.42 1.16
N VAL A 110 -7.03 -12.74 0.64
CA VAL A 110 -6.09 -13.32 -0.34
C VAL A 110 -5.30 -14.46 0.29
N GLU A 111 -4.80 -14.29 1.52
CA GLU A 111 -4.06 -15.32 2.24
C GLU A 111 -4.91 -16.58 2.50
N LYS A 112 -6.14 -16.41 2.99
CA LYS A 112 -7.07 -17.53 3.18
C LYS A 112 -7.34 -18.28 1.87
N LEU A 113 -7.50 -17.54 0.77
CA LEU A 113 -7.72 -18.12 -0.55
C LEU A 113 -6.51 -18.90 -1.07
N GLN A 114 -5.29 -18.39 -0.80
CA GLN A 114 -4.04 -19.08 -1.13
C GLN A 114 -3.86 -20.36 -0.30
N GLN A 115 -4.16 -20.32 1.00
CA GLN A 115 -4.09 -21.50 1.88
C GLN A 115 -5.12 -22.58 1.50
N ALA A 116 -6.28 -22.18 1.01
CA ALA A 116 -7.34 -23.10 0.57
C ALA A 116 -7.13 -23.67 -0.85
N THR A 117 -6.07 -23.26 -1.56
CA THR A 117 -5.80 -23.69 -2.94
C THR A 117 -4.49 -24.49 -3.00
N ALA A 118 -4.57 -25.73 -3.48
CA ALA A 118 -3.39 -26.52 -3.77
C ALA A 118 -2.71 -26.01 -5.05
N GLY A 119 -1.48 -25.51 -4.93
CA GLY A 119 -0.69 -25.01 -6.06
C GLY A 119 -1.07 -23.59 -6.51
N PRO A 120 -0.62 -23.18 -7.71
CA PRO A 120 -0.84 -21.82 -8.20
C PRO A 120 -2.32 -21.56 -8.54
N ILE A 121 -2.91 -20.50 -7.99
CA ILE A 121 -4.30 -20.07 -8.32
C ILE A 121 -4.46 -19.84 -9.84
N SER A 122 -3.40 -19.41 -10.53
CA SER A 122 -3.41 -19.20 -11.98
C SER A 122 -3.55 -20.50 -12.80
N ALA A 123 -3.30 -21.66 -12.20
CA ALA A 123 -3.46 -22.97 -12.85
C ALA A 123 -4.90 -23.50 -12.78
N LEU A 124 -5.75 -22.91 -11.92
CA LEU A 124 -7.17 -23.27 -11.85
C LEU A 124 -7.89 -22.88 -13.16
N PRO A 125 -8.96 -23.59 -13.55
CA PRO A 125 -9.83 -23.17 -14.66
C PRO A 125 -10.32 -21.73 -14.51
N SER A 126 -10.55 -21.04 -15.64
CA SER A 126 -10.96 -19.63 -15.65
C SER A 126 -12.32 -19.38 -14.98
N ASP A 127 -13.20 -20.38 -15.02
CA ASP A 127 -14.52 -20.39 -14.39
C ASP A 127 -14.47 -20.79 -12.91
N ASP A 128 -13.32 -21.27 -12.38
CA ASP A 128 -13.19 -21.63 -10.97
C ASP A 128 -13.45 -20.40 -10.06
N PRO A 129 -14.39 -20.51 -9.10
CA PRO A 129 -14.75 -19.39 -8.22
C PRO A 129 -13.57 -18.81 -7.45
N ARG A 130 -12.57 -19.61 -7.08
CA ARG A 130 -11.38 -19.16 -6.36
C ARG A 130 -10.50 -18.29 -7.25
N ARG A 131 -10.32 -18.66 -8.52
CA ARG A 131 -9.55 -17.87 -9.47
C ARG A 131 -10.22 -16.52 -9.72
N GLN A 132 -11.55 -16.50 -9.88
CA GLN A 132 -12.30 -15.25 -10.03
C GLN A 132 -12.23 -14.37 -8.78
N GLN A 133 -12.38 -14.96 -7.60
CA GLN A 133 -12.29 -14.24 -6.33
C GLN A 133 -10.90 -13.63 -6.13
N PHE A 134 -9.84 -14.38 -6.43
CA PHE A 134 -8.47 -13.88 -6.39
C PHE A 134 -8.30 -12.68 -7.32
N GLY A 135 -8.80 -12.78 -8.57
CA GLY A 135 -8.75 -11.68 -9.53
C GLY A 135 -9.45 -10.41 -9.02
N ARG A 136 -10.63 -10.55 -8.41
CA ARG A 136 -11.37 -9.42 -7.81
C ARG A 136 -10.62 -8.79 -6.64
N LEU A 137 -10.09 -9.61 -5.72
CA LEU A 137 -9.33 -9.12 -4.57
C LEU A 137 -8.01 -8.45 -5.00
N HIS A 138 -7.30 -9.04 -5.96
CA HIS A 138 -6.07 -8.48 -6.50
C HIS A 138 -6.34 -7.14 -7.21
N GLY A 139 -7.38 -7.06 -8.04
CA GLY A 139 -7.81 -5.82 -8.68
C GLY A 139 -8.19 -4.73 -7.67
N LEU A 140 -8.95 -5.10 -6.62
CA LEU A 140 -9.29 -4.18 -5.53
C LEU A 140 -8.03 -3.68 -4.80
N SER A 141 -7.10 -4.57 -4.46
CA SER A 141 -5.83 -4.19 -3.82
C SER A 141 -5.05 -3.19 -4.67
N ASN A 142 -4.97 -3.41 -5.98
CA ASN A 142 -4.30 -2.50 -6.89
C ASN A 142 -5.00 -1.13 -6.96
N LEU A 143 -6.33 -1.12 -7.03
CA LEU A 143 -7.12 0.12 -7.03
C LEU A 143 -6.89 0.93 -5.75
N LEU A 144 -6.95 0.29 -4.58
CA LEU A 144 -6.73 0.95 -3.28
C LEU A 144 -5.31 1.54 -3.20
N MET A 145 -4.31 0.81 -3.68
CA MET A 145 -2.93 1.30 -3.74
C MET A 145 -2.82 2.51 -4.69
N MET A 146 -3.44 2.48 -5.87
CA MET A 146 -3.41 3.59 -6.83
C MET A 146 -4.10 4.85 -6.29
N MET A 147 -5.23 4.69 -5.58
CA MET A 147 -5.88 5.80 -4.89
C MET A 147 -4.95 6.43 -3.84
N ASN A 148 -4.22 5.61 -3.08
CA ASN A 148 -3.23 6.10 -2.12
C ASN A 148 -2.03 6.77 -2.79
N VAL A 149 -1.54 6.26 -3.92
CA VAL A 149 -0.49 6.91 -4.71
C VAL A 149 -0.96 8.28 -5.20
N ALA A 150 -2.18 8.39 -5.73
CA ALA A 150 -2.75 9.66 -6.17
C ALA A 150 -2.88 10.66 -5.01
N GLY A 151 -3.37 10.21 -3.86
CA GLY A 151 -3.42 11.03 -2.64
C GLY A 151 -2.03 11.49 -2.18
N GLY A 152 -1.04 10.60 -2.18
CA GLY A 152 0.34 10.94 -1.84
C GLY A 152 0.94 11.98 -2.78
N LEU A 153 0.72 11.84 -4.10
CA LEU A 153 1.17 12.82 -5.09
C LEU A 153 0.50 14.19 -4.89
N ALA A 154 -0.80 14.23 -4.56
CA ALA A 154 -1.49 15.47 -4.24
C ALA A 154 -0.88 16.17 -3.01
N LEU A 155 -0.53 15.40 -1.96
CA LEU A 155 0.15 15.93 -0.78
C LEU A 155 1.56 16.44 -1.09
N VAL A 156 2.32 15.75 -1.94
CA VAL A 156 3.63 16.22 -2.40
C VAL A 156 3.50 17.54 -3.17
N TYR A 157 2.53 17.64 -4.08
CA TYR A 157 2.26 18.88 -4.80
C TYR A 157 1.94 20.04 -3.85
N TRP A 158 1.11 19.80 -2.82
CA TRP A 158 0.80 20.81 -1.81
C TRP A 158 2.01 21.22 -0.98
N GLU A 159 2.94 20.31 -0.67
CA GLU A 159 4.20 20.67 0.01
C GLU A 159 5.17 21.42 -0.89
N ALA A 160 5.15 21.18 -2.20
CA ALA A 160 5.99 21.91 -3.16
C ALA A 160 5.46 23.31 -3.46
N LYS A 161 4.14 23.51 -3.37
CA LYS A 161 3.47 24.78 -3.65
C LYS A 161 3.58 25.80 -2.51
N GLY A 162 3.77 25.34 -1.26
CA GLY A 162 3.74 26.17 -0.05
C GLY A 162 5.05 26.22 0.72
#